data_AF-A0A0L6WUJ7-F1
#
_entry.id   AF-A0A0L6WUJ7-F1
#
_cell.length_a   1.000
_cell.length_b   1.000
_cell.length_c   1.000
_cell.angle_alpha   90.00
_cell.angle_beta   90.00
_cell.angle_gamma   90.00
#
_symmetry.space_group_name_H-M   'P 1'
#
loop_
_entity.id
_entity.type
_entity.pdbx_description
1 polymer ?
#
loop_
_entity_poly.entity_id
_entity_poly.type
_entity_poly.pdbx_seq_one_letter_code
_entity_poly.pdbx_strand_id
1 'polypeptide(L)'
;MDELSPLDASSSPNLPTPEIKIVNLDSFTLARGIMRQDVDAIRKTAVLNLASDELPAGGWLTSLTKTQEEALCYSSTLYVTLKPEYYPWPNTGPGSRAGVFSPGVVIFKDDLDHECVDLPPEDRRVVSVITVAAPRCPSLTEDRTAFKDPSVLEDLRGKIRHIYRMAAHHGQQYLVLGAFGCGAYKCPPVLVAEEMKAILMDDEFRGWFRQIVFAIYSSGEVGRRNFDVFSKVFEVGPSLNSLNES
;
A
#
# COMPACT_ATOMS: atom_id res chain seq x y z
N MET A 1 -7.07 -12.86 -9.19
CA MET A 1 -5.76 -12.21 -9.44
C MET A 1 -5.84 -11.26 -10.63
N ASP A 2 -6.94 -11.21 -11.39
CA ASP A 2 -7.01 -10.39 -12.61
C ASP A 2 -7.22 -8.90 -12.33
N GLU A 3 -6.83 -8.06 -13.30
CA GLU A 3 -7.03 -6.62 -13.27
C GLU A 3 -8.52 -6.28 -13.13
N LEU A 4 -8.86 -5.49 -12.11
CA LEU A 4 -10.23 -5.04 -11.87
C LEU A 4 -10.64 -3.94 -12.86
N SER A 5 -11.90 -4.01 -13.29
CA SER A 5 -12.55 -2.97 -14.09
C SER A 5 -12.56 -1.62 -13.34
N PRO A 6 -12.69 -0.50 -14.08
CA PRO A 6 -12.91 0.80 -13.45
C PRO A 6 -14.09 0.82 -12.48
N LEU A 7 -13.98 1.66 -11.45
CA LEU A 7 -15.05 1.84 -10.46
C LEU A 7 -16.28 2.51 -11.08
N ASP A 8 -17.45 2.04 -10.68
CA ASP A 8 -18.72 2.67 -11.04
C ASP A 8 -19.04 3.78 -10.04
N ALA A 9 -18.99 5.04 -10.49
CA ALA A 9 -19.27 6.21 -9.67
C ALA A 9 -20.64 6.17 -8.98
N SER A 10 -21.64 5.49 -9.56
CA SER A 10 -22.97 5.34 -8.94
C SER A 10 -22.98 4.43 -7.70
N SER A 11 -21.97 3.57 -7.58
CA SER A 11 -21.74 2.69 -6.43
C SER A 11 -20.86 3.34 -5.34
N SER A 12 -20.37 4.57 -5.58
CA SER A 12 -19.52 5.28 -4.62
C SER A 12 -20.29 5.59 -3.34
N PRO A 13 -19.69 5.42 -2.15
CA PRO A 13 -20.30 5.84 -0.89
C PRO A 13 -20.39 7.36 -0.73
N ASN A 14 -19.94 8.14 -1.72
CA ASN A 14 -20.04 9.60 -1.75
C ASN A 14 -19.42 10.27 -0.51
N LEU A 15 -18.29 9.71 -0.06
CA LEU A 15 -17.55 10.24 1.07
C LEU A 15 -16.96 11.62 0.74
N PRO A 16 -16.72 12.46 1.76
CA PRO A 16 -15.94 13.67 1.55
C PRO A 16 -14.53 13.30 1.08
N THR A 17 -13.84 14.30 0.57
CA THR A 17 -12.42 14.20 0.25
C THR A 17 -11.63 13.55 1.39
N PRO A 18 -10.83 12.50 1.13
CA PRO A 18 -10.10 11.81 2.18
C PRO A 18 -9.07 12.70 2.85
N GLU A 19 -8.90 12.53 4.15
CA GLU A 19 -7.73 13.02 4.84
C GLU A 19 -6.51 12.18 4.40
N ILE A 20 -5.45 12.84 3.93
CA ILE A 20 -4.21 12.18 3.52
C ILE A 20 -3.09 12.53 4.50
N LYS A 21 -2.42 11.51 5.05
CA LYS A 21 -1.31 11.67 6.01
C LYS A 21 -0.11 10.84 5.61
N ILE A 22 1.08 11.35 5.90
CA ILE A 22 2.34 10.60 5.83
C ILE A 22 2.84 10.41 7.26
N VAL A 23 3.07 9.17 7.68
CA VAL A 23 3.41 8.85 9.07
C VAL A 23 4.57 7.86 9.10
N ASN A 24 5.52 8.13 9.99
CA ASN A 24 6.66 7.26 10.23
C ASN A 24 6.30 6.20 11.29
N LEU A 25 5.58 5.16 10.87
CA LEU A 25 5.18 4.03 11.71
C LEU A 25 5.15 2.75 10.89
N ASP A 26 5.19 1.61 11.59
CA ASP A 26 4.82 0.31 11.01
C ASP A 26 3.36 0.32 10.52
N SER A 27 3.08 -0.45 9.47
CA SER A 27 1.77 -0.47 8.82
C SER A 27 0.66 -1.05 9.72
N PHE A 28 0.94 -2.13 10.46
CA PHE A 28 -0.05 -2.74 11.36
C PHE A 28 -0.15 -1.99 12.68
N THR A 29 0.94 -1.42 13.19
CA THR A 29 0.87 -0.49 14.33
C THR A 29 -0.02 0.72 13.99
N LEU A 30 0.13 1.30 12.80
CA LEU A 30 -0.73 2.39 12.34
C LEU A 30 -2.19 1.97 12.14
N ALA A 31 -2.44 0.83 11.50
CA ALA A 31 -3.80 0.31 11.31
C ALA A 31 -4.53 0.09 12.65
N ARG A 32 -3.85 -0.52 13.65
CA ARG A 32 -4.39 -0.67 15.01
C ARG A 32 -4.71 0.69 15.64
N GLY A 33 -3.84 1.67 15.46
CA GLY A 33 -4.03 3.04 15.95
C GLY A 33 -5.26 3.73 15.35
N ILE A 34 -5.43 3.65 14.03
CA ILE A 34 -6.61 4.19 13.33
C ILE A 34 -7.89 3.55 13.88
N MET A 35 -7.94 2.21 13.98
CA MET A 35 -9.12 1.50 14.48
C MET A 35 -9.40 1.72 15.97
N ARG A 36 -8.40 2.16 16.75
CA ARG A 36 -8.58 2.56 18.16
C ARG A 36 -9.17 3.96 18.27
N GLN A 37 -8.83 4.85 17.34
CA GLN A 37 -9.28 6.25 17.34
C GLN A 37 -10.64 6.43 16.65
N ASP A 38 -10.92 5.64 15.62
CA ASP A 38 -12.15 5.71 14.84
C ASP A 38 -12.81 4.33 14.73
N VAL A 39 -14.00 4.20 15.33
CA VAL A 39 -14.78 2.96 15.30
C VAL A 39 -15.29 2.62 13.90
N ASP A 40 -15.48 3.61 13.03
CA ASP A 40 -15.93 3.40 11.64
C ASP A 40 -14.84 2.70 10.80
N ALA A 41 -13.58 2.78 11.22
CA ALA A 41 -12.46 2.11 10.57
C ALA A 41 -12.46 0.59 10.80
N ILE A 42 -13.20 0.10 11.80
CA ILE A 42 -13.31 -1.34 12.08
C ILE A 42 -13.98 -2.05 10.90
N ARG A 43 -13.33 -3.11 10.38
CA ARG A 43 -13.71 -3.88 9.17
C ARG A 43 -13.69 -3.10 7.85
N LYS A 44 -13.36 -1.81 7.85
CA LYS A 44 -13.21 -0.96 6.66
C LYS A 44 -11.77 -0.49 6.43
N THR A 45 -10.83 -1.05 7.19
CA THR A 45 -9.40 -0.77 7.06
C THR A 45 -8.71 -1.83 6.22
N ALA A 46 -8.03 -1.38 5.16
CA ALA A 46 -7.14 -2.19 4.37
C ALA A 46 -5.69 -1.73 4.48
N VAL A 47 -4.78 -2.68 4.58
CA VAL A 47 -3.34 -2.46 4.62
C VAL A 47 -2.73 -2.97 3.31
N LEU A 48 -1.90 -2.17 2.67
CA LEU A 48 -1.15 -2.59 1.48
C LEU A 48 0.05 -3.44 1.93
N ASN A 49 0.13 -4.69 1.47
CA ASN A 49 1.34 -5.50 1.50
C ASN A 49 2.21 -5.14 0.28
N LEU A 50 3.43 -4.66 0.53
CA LEU A 50 4.43 -4.31 -0.49
C LEU A 50 5.10 -5.59 -1.00
N ALA A 51 4.32 -6.36 -1.76
CA ALA A 51 4.55 -7.78 -1.95
C ALA A 51 5.70 -8.12 -2.88
N SER A 52 6.26 -9.31 -2.67
CA SER A 52 7.13 -9.97 -3.62
C SER A 52 6.35 -10.46 -4.85
N ASP A 53 6.90 -10.37 -6.06
CA ASP A 53 6.37 -11.06 -7.25
C ASP A 53 6.87 -12.50 -7.40
N GLU A 54 7.89 -12.88 -6.63
CA GLU A 54 8.59 -14.16 -6.81
C GLU A 54 8.15 -15.24 -5.82
N LEU A 55 7.89 -14.86 -4.56
CA LEU A 55 7.66 -15.81 -3.46
C LEU A 55 6.63 -15.28 -2.47
N PRO A 56 5.76 -16.14 -1.89
CA PRO A 56 4.87 -15.73 -0.82
C PRO A 56 5.67 -15.26 0.40
N ALA A 57 5.34 -14.07 0.91
CA ALA A 57 6.04 -13.41 2.01
C ALA A 57 7.53 -13.14 1.77
N GLY A 58 7.96 -13.05 0.50
CA GLY A 58 9.34 -12.73 0.16
C GLY A 58 10.34 -13.70 0.79
N GLY A 59 11.28 -13.16 1.58
CA GLY A 59 12.32 -13.91 2.28
C GLY A 59 11.94 -14.37 3.69
N TRP A 60 10.68 -14.24 4.11
CA TRP A 60 10.24 -14.46 5.51
C TRP A 60 10.75 -15.76 6.15
N LEU A 61 10.81 -16.86 5.39
CA LEU A 61 11.31 -18.16 5.84
C LEU A 61 12.84 -18.29 5.89
N THR A 62 13.56 -17.47 5.13
CA THR A 62 14.97 -17.72 4.77
C THR A 62 15.91 -16.56 5.10
N SER A 63 15.40 -15.36 5.38
CA SER A 63 16.20 -14.19 5.72
C SER A 63 15.61 -13.37 6.87
N LEU A 64 16.49 -12.83 7.72
CA LEU A 64 16.17 -11.77 8.69
C LEU A 64 16.12 -10.39 8.02
N THR A 65 15.65 -10.33 6.78
CA THR A 65 15.38 -9.06 6.12
C THR A 65 14.19 -8.38 6.79
N LYS A 66 14.25 -7.06 6.91
CA LYS A 66 13.19 -6.24 7.51
C LYS A 66 12.39 -5.55 6.40
N THR A 67 11.96 -6.30 5.39
CA THR A 67 11.02 -5.73 4.43
C THR A 67 9.64 -5.59 5.07
N GLN A 68 8.80 -4.75 4.49
CA GLN A 68 7.46 -4.53 5.01
C GLN A 68 6.61 -5.80 4.92
N GLU A 69 6.66 -6.54 3.81
CA GLU A 69 5.92 -7.79 3.65
C GLU A 69 6.25 -8.83 4.74
N GLU A 70 7.54 -8.99 5.03
CA GLU A 70 8.02 -9.89 6.07
C GLU A 70 7.53 -9.45 7.44
N ALA A 71 7.60 -8.14 7.76
CA ALA A 71 7.08 -7.59 9.01
C ALA A 71 5.58 -7.86 9.20
N LEU A 72 4.77 -7.72 8.14
CA LEU A 72 3.35 -8.08 8.16
C LEU A 72 3.16 -9.58 8.43
N CYS A 73 3.99 -10.44 7.81
CA CYS A 73 3.88 -11.89 7.98
C CYS A 73 4.36 -12.37 9.36
N TYR A 74 5.36 -11.73 9.98
CA TYR A 74 5.78 -12.04 11.34
C TYR A 74 4.69 -11.69 12.37
N SER A 75 3.90 -10.65 12.11
CA SER A 75 2.99 -10.08 13.10
C SER A 75 1.51 -10.47 12.96
N SER A 76 1.19 -11.25 11.92
CA SER A 76 -0.20 -11.55 11.56
C SER A 76 -0.40 -12.92 10.90
N THR A 77 -1.66 -13.25 10.61
CA THR A 77 -2.03 -14.46 9.87
C THR A 77 -1.89 -14.31 8.35
N LEU A 78 -1.31 -13.21 7.85
CA LEU A 78 -1.23 -12.88 6.42
C LEU A 78 -0.61 -14.01 5.59
N TYR A 79 0.50 -14.59 6.07
CA TYR A 79 1.25 -15.63 5.35
C TYR A 79 0.36 -16.79 4.90
N VAL A 80 -0.60 -17.22 5.73
CA VAL A 80 -1.53 -18.33 5.43
C VAL A 80 -2.43 -18.01 4.23
N THR A 81 -2.65 -16.73 3.93
CA THR A 81 -3.46 -16.28 2.80
C THR A 81 -2.66 -16.16 1.50
N LEU A 82 -1.34 -16.07 1.58
CA LEU A 82 -0.43 -15.93 0.43
C LEU A 82 -0.11 -17.31 -0.13
N LYS A 83 -1.00 -17.83 -0.98
CA LYS A 83 -0.86 -19.19 -1.49
C LYS A 83 0.30 -19.31 -2.51
N PRO A 84 1.11 -20.38 -2.46
CA PRO A 84 2.22 -20.57 -3.40
C PRO A 84 1.82 -20.53 -4.88
N GLU A 85 0.59 -20.96 -5.21
CA GLU A 85 0.12 -21.02 -6.61
C GLU A 85 -0.10 -19.64 -7.23
N TYR A 86 -0.07 -18.57 -6.43
CA TYR A 86 -0.10 -17.20 -6.93
C TYR A 86 1.25 -16.74 -7.49
N TYR A 87 2.32 -17.50 -7.25
CA TYR A 87 3.69 -17.11 -7.53
C TYR A 87 4.40 -18.07 -8.51
N PRO A 88 5.35 -17.55 -9.32
CA PRO A 88 5.60 -16.13 -9.52
C PRO A 88 4.47 -15.50 -10.34
N TRP A 89 4.03 -14.28 -10.00
CA TRP A 89 3.17 -13.51 -10.91
C TRP A 89 4.01 -12.60 -11.81
N PRO A 90 3.56 -12.26 -13.03
CA PRO A 90 4.35 -11.47 -13.96
C PRO A 90 4.81 -10.13 -13.36
N ASN A 91 6.10 -9.79 -13.51
CA ASN A 91 6.63 -8.54 -12.97
C ASN A 91 6.08 -7.30 -13.72
N THR A 92 6.16 -7.36 -15.05
CA THR A 92 5.71 -6.35 -16.03
C THR A 92 5.00 -7.05 -17.18
N GLY A 93 4.29 -6.29 -18.01
CA GLY A 93 3.55 -6.80 -19.16
C GLY A 93 2.22 -7.47 -18.80
N PRO A 94 1.63 -8.26 -19.72
CA PRO A 94 0.33 -8.90 -19.51
C PRO A 94 0.29 -9.74 -18.23
N GLY A 95 -0.76 -9.55 -17.42
CA GLY A 95 -0.95 -10.25 -16.15
C GLY A 95 -0.16 -9.67 -14.96
N SER A 96 0.66 -8.62 -15.17
CA SER A 96 1.41 -8.00 -14.07
C SER A 96 0.55 -7.11 -13.16
N ARG A 97 -0.60 -6.64 -13.66
CA ARG A 97 -1.59 -5.82 -12.94
C ARG A 97 -2.52 -6.70 -12.13
N ALA A 98 -1.92 -7.50 -11.27
CA ALA A 98 -2.57 -8.51 -10.45
C ALA A 98 -2.46 -8.18 -8.96
N GLY A 99 -3.39 -8.73 -8.18
CA GLY A 99 -3.39 -8.58 -6.74
C GLY A 99 -4.21 -9.66 -6.03
N VAL A 100 -3.94 -9.80 -4.74
CA VAL A 100 -4.67 -10.69 -3.82
C VAL A 100 -5.30 -9.86 -2.72
N PHE A 101 -6.62 -10.00 -2.56
CA PHE A 101 -7.35 -9.41 -1.45
C PHE A 101 -7.55 -10.48 -0.37
N SER A 102 -6.96 -10.25 0.80
CA SER A 102 -7.03 -11.14 1.94
C SER A 102 -7.93 -10.52 3.02
N PRO A 103 -9.22 -10.87 3.09
CA PRO A 103 -10.08 -10.42 4.17
C PRO A 103 -9.74 -11.16 5.47
N GLY A 104 -9.92 -10.50 6.60
CA GLY A 104 -9.89 -11.20 7.89
C GLY A 104 -8.50 -11.55 8.42
N VAL A 105 -7.46 -10.82 8.00
CA VAL A 105 -6.10 -11.01 8.52
C VAL A 105 -6.05 -10.53 9.97
N VAL A 106 -5.63 -11.41 10.88
CA VAL A 106 -5.54 -11.11 12.31
C VAL A 106 -4.13 -10.63 12.63
N ILE A 107 -4.02 -9.41 13.15
CA ILE A 107 -2.81 -8.86 13.75
C ILE A 107 -2.76 -9.34 15.20
N PHE A 108 -1.79 -10.18 15.54
CA PHE A 108 -1.71 -10.83 16.85
C PHE A 108 -0.37 -10.66 17.57
N LYS A 109 0.63 -10.09 16.91
CA LYS A 109 1.90 -9.68 17.51
C LYS A 109 2.18 -8.21 17.20
N ASP A 110 3.04 -7.61 18.01
CA ASP A 110 3.54 -6.27 17.79
C ASP A 110 4.53 -6.23 16.60
N ASP A 111 4.99 -5.03 16.24
CA ASP A 111 5.94 -4.86 15.14
C ASP A 111 7.37 -5.35 15.49
N LEU A 112 8.26 -5.31 14.49
CA LEU A 112 9.63 -5.81 14.60
C LEU A 112 10.51 -5.00 15.58
N ASP A 113 10.17 -3.74 15.87
CA ASP A 113 10.91 -2.94 16.85
C ASP A 113 10.54 -3.30 18.28
N HIS A 114 9.34 -3.86 18.46
CA HIS A 114 8.83 -4.39 19.71
C HIS A 114 8.92 -5.92 19.76
N GLU A 115 9.92 -6.49 19.07
CA GLU A 115 10.30 -7.91 19.12
C GLU A 115 9.18 -8.90 18.73
N CYS A 116 8.14 -8.44 18.04
CA CYS A 116 6.96 -9.24 17.69
C CYS A 116 6.36 -10.00 18.89
N VAL A 117 6.30 -9.35 20.06
CA VAL A 117 5.62 -9.88 21.24
C VAL A 117 4.13 -10.08 20.97
N ASP A 118 3.53 -11.11 21.58
CA ASP A 118 2.09 -11.35 21.41
C ASP A 118 1.28 -10.20 21.99
N LEU A 119 0.34 -9.69 21.21
CA LEU A 119 -0.57 -8.64 21.65
C LEU A 119 -1.63 -9.21 22.60
N PRO A 120 -2.02 -8.44 23.63
CA PRO A 120 -3.17 -8.80 24.44
C PRO A 120 -4.46 -8.79 23.59
N PRO A 121 -5.47 -9.62 23.90
CA PRO A 121 -6.66 -9.79 23.06
C PRO A 121 -7.36 -8.48 22.65
N GLU A 122 -7.42 -7.51 23.55
CA GLU A 122 -8.03 -6.18 23.36
C GLU A 122 -7.29 -5.29 22.36
N ASP A 123 -6.03 -5.58 22.04
CA ASP A 123 -5.20 -4.85 21.07
C ASP A 123 -5.06 -5.58 19.73
N ARG A 124 -5.51 -6.83 19.65
CA ARG A 124 -5.58 -7.56 18.38
C ARG A 124 -6.61 -6.93 17.48
N ARG A 125 -6.32 -6.87 16.19
CA ARG A 125 -7.24 -6.31 15.18
C ARG A 125 -7.34 -7.23 13.98
N VAL A 126 -8.50 -7.18 13.34
CA VAL A 126 -8.77 -7.87 12.09
C VAL A 126 -8.83 -6.82 10.99
N VAL A 127 -7.97 -6.96 9.98
CA VAL A 127 -7.87 -6.04 8.86
C VAL A 127 -8.02 -6.78 7.54
N SER A 128 -8.31 -6.04 6.48
CA SER A 128 -8.10 -6.52 5.12
C SER A 128 -6.66 -6.25 4.70
N VAL A 129 -6.07 -7.12 3.90
CA VAL A 129 -4.76 -6.86 3.28
C VAL A 129 -4.88 -6.93 1.77
N ILE A 130 -4.35 -5.91 1.10
CA ILE A 130 -4.24 -5.84 -0.36
C ILE A 130 -2.78 -6.16 -0.69
N THR A 131 -2.54 -7.25 -1.41
CA THR A 131 -1.20 -7.71 -1.78
C THR A 131 -1.00 -7.45 -3.27
N VAL A 132 -0.04 -6.56 -3.58
CA VAL A 132 0.34 -6.20 -4.96
C VAL A 132 1.84 -5.99 -5.01
N ALA A 133 2.52 -6.46 -6.06
CA ALA A 133 3.94 -6.19 -6.28
C ALA A 133 4.17 -5.01 -7.23
N ALA A 134 5.10 -4.13 -6.88
CA ALA A 134 5.59 -3.08 -7.78
C ALA A 134 6.48 -3.68 -8.90
N PRO A 135 6.79 -2.93 -9.97
CA PRO A 135 7.86 -3.32 -10.89
C PRO A 135 9.17 -3.54 -10.11
N ARG A 136 9.86 -4.65 -10.39
CA ARG A 136 11.06 -5.04 -9.64
C ARG A 136 12.31 -4.66 -10.41
N CYS A 137 13.15 -3.85 -9.77
CA CYS A 137 14.42 -3.38 -10.33
C CYS A 137 14.29 -2.83 -11.77
N PRO A 138 13.34 -1.90 -12.05
CA PRO A 138 13.15 -1.39 -13.40
C PRO A 138 14.40 -0.66 -13.89
N SER A 139 14.64 -0.74 -15.21
CA SER A 139 15.69 0.07 -15.85
C SER A 139 15.32 1.55 -15.74
N LEU A 140 16.26 2.38 -15.30
CA LEU A 140 16.03 3.81 -15.06
C LEU A 140 16.69 4.69 -16.13
N THR A 141 16.23 5.94 -16.22
CA THR A 141 16.91 7.03 -16.92
C THR A 141 18.29 7.32 -16.32
N GLU A 142 19.14 8.07 -17.03
CA GLU A 142 20.52 8.36 -16.59
C GLU A 142 20.57 9.10 -15.24
N ASP A 143 19.65 10.03 -15.02
CA ASP A 143 19.48 10.77 -13.76
C ASP A 143 18.77 9.95 -12.66
N ARG A 144 18.32 8.73 -12.99
CA ARG A 144 17.66 7.76 -12.10
C ARG A 144 16.34 8.25 -11.49
N THR A 145 15.70 9.24 -12.12
CA THR A 145 14.43 9.82 -11.63
C THR A 145 13.21 9.12 -12.21
N ALA A 146 13.33 8.51 -13.40
CA ALA A 146 12.23 7.89 -14.11
C ALA A 146 12.57 6.47 -14.61
N PHE A 147 11.55 5.72 -15.00
CA PHE A 147 11.73 4.46 -15.73
C PHE A 147 12.15 4.74 -17.18
N LYS A 148 13.08 3.95 -17.69
CA LYS A 148 13.58 4.06 -19.06
C LYS A 148 12.54 3.62 -20.09
N ASP A 149 11.74 2.61 -19.74
CA ASP A 149 10.70 2.06 -20.59
C ASP A 149 9.33 2.61 -20.17
N PRO A 150 8.62 3.35 -21.04
CA PRO A 150 7.30 3.87 -20.75
C PRO A 150 6.25 2.79 -20.45
N SER A 151 6.40 1.57 -20.99
CA SER A 151 5.45 0.48 -20.72
C SER A 151 5.46 0.04 -19.26
N VAL A 152 6.64 0.08 -18.61
CA VAL A 152 6.82 -0.23 -17.19
C VAL A 152 6.18 0.85 -16.31
N LEU A 153 6.18 2.10 -16.76
CA LEU A 153 5.45 3.17 -16.08
C LEU A 153 3.94 2.93 -16.13
N GLU A 154 3.41 2.50 -17.28
CA GLU A 154 1.99 2.13 -17.35
C GLU A 154 1.64 0.90 -16.52
N ASP A 155 2.56 -0.06 -16.38
CA ASP A 155 2.36 -1.17 -15.45
C ASP A 155 2.34 -0.71 -13.99
N LEU A 156 3.23 0.21 -13.59
CA LEU A 156 3.17 0.83 -12.26
C LEU A 156 1.83 1.52 -12.04
N ARG A 157 1.39 2.36 -12.99
CA ARG A 157 0.11 3.07 -12.93
C ARG A 157 -1.07 2.10 -12.83
N GLY A 158 -1.06 1.04 -13.64
CA GLY A 158 -2.05 -0.04 -13.58
C GLY A 158 -2.08 -0.74 -12.23
N LYS A 159 -0.92 -1.09 -11.66
CA LYS A 159 -0.79 -1.69 -10.32
C LYS A 159 -1.30 -0.74 -9.23
N ILE A 160 -1.03 0.56 -9.31
CA ILE A 160 -1.54 1.57 -8.36
C ILE A 160 -3.07 1.68 -8.45
N ARG A 161 -3.64 1.81 -9.66
CA ARG A 161 -5.09 1.80 -9.85
C ARG A 161 -5.70 0.52 -9.29
N HIS A 162 -5.04 -0.62 -9.50
CA HIS A 162 -5.50 -1.90 -8.98
C HIS A 162 -5.59 -1.92 -7.46
N ILE A 163 -4.60 -1.36 -6.74
CA ILE A 163 -4.63 -1.23 -5.27
C ILE A 163 -5.90 -0.47 -4.83
N TYR A 164 -6.15 0.70 -5.42
CA TYR A 164 -7.30 1.52 -5.04
C TYR A 164 -8.63 0.88 -5.44
N ARG A 165 -8.72 0.29 -6.63
CA ARG A 165 -9.91 -0.47 -7.08
C ARG A 165 -10.22 -1.63 -6.16
N MET A 166 -9.21 -2.42 -5.77
CA MET A 166 -9.39 -3.53 -4.84
C MET A 166 -9.97 -3.06 -3.51
N ALA A 167 -9.45 -1.96 -2.96
CA ALA A 167 -9.99 -1.38 -1.74
C ALA A 167 -11.46 -0.98 -1.90
N ALA A 168 -11.78 -0.19 -2.92
CA ALA A 168 -13.11 0.32 -3.18
C ALA A 168 -14.14 -0.79 -3.45
N HIS A 169 -13.82 -1.77 -4.30
CA HIS A 169 -14.69 -2.91 -4.58
C HIS A 169 -15.01 -3.76 -3.34
N HIS A 170 -14.11 -3.78 -2.35
CA HIS A 170 -14.32 -4.50 -1.09
C HIS A 170 -14.78 -3.58 0.05
N GLY A 171 -15.27 -2.37 -0.26
CA GLY A 171 -15.85 -1.43 0.70
C GLY A 171 -14.86 -0.90 1.74
N GLN A 172 -13.56 -0.92 1.45
CA GLN A 172 -12.52 -0.43 2.34
C GLN A 172 -12.39 1.08 2.17
N GLN A 173 -12.49 1.82 3.27
CA GLN A 173 -12.56 3.29 3.30
C GLN A 173 -11.33 3.91 3.96
N TYR A 174 -10.59 3.13 4.74
CA TYR A 174 -9.38 3.54 5.46
C TYR A 174 -8.22 2.74 4.89
N LEU A 175 -7.27 3.42 4.24
CA LEU A 175 -6.14 2.76 3.61
C LEU A 175 -4.86 3.07 4.38
N VAL A 176 -4.14 2.02 4.75
CA VAL A 176 -2.74 2.12 5.18
C VAL A 176 -1.87 1.67 4.01
N LEU A 177 -1.23 2.64 3.37
CA LEU A 177 -0.35 2.45 2.22
C LEU A 177 1.12 2.55 2.64
N GLY A 178 2.04 2.51 1.68
CA GLY A 178 3.47 2.67 1.94
C GLY A 178 4.23 3.11 0.69
N ALA A 179 5.55 3.18 0.81
CA ALA A 179 6.44 3.57 -0.30
C ALA A 179 6.59 2.44 -1.33
N PHE A 180 5.57 2.27 -2.18
CA PHE A 180 5.39 1.12 -3.07
C PHE A 180 6.59 0.86 -4.00
N GLY A 181 7.28 -0.27 -3.80
CA GLY A 181 8.46 -0.64 -4.58
C GLY A 181 9.74 0.20 -4.32
N CYS A 182 9.71 1.16 -3.40
CA CYS A 182 10.80 2.12 -3.17
C CYS A 182 11.93 1.58 -2.28
N GLY A 183 11.84 0.31 -1.87
CA GLY A 183 12.84 -0.41 -1.07
C GLY A 183 13.63 -1.40 -1.94
N ALA A 184 13.49 -2.69 -1.63
CA ALA A 184 14.18 -3.79 -2.33
C ALA A 184 13.97 -3.77 -3.86
N TYR A 185 12.84 -3.23 -4.33
CA TYR A 185 12.46 -3.20 -5.75
C TYR A 185 13.00 -1.98 -6.50
N LYS A 186 13.63 -1.03 -5.79
CA LYS A 186 14.42 0.07 -6.36
C LYS A 186 13.63 1.01 -7.29
N CYS A 187 12.31 1.13 -7.14
CA CYS A 187 11.56 2.18 -7.80
C CYS A 187 11.99 3.56 -7.28
N PRO A 188 12.10 4.60 -8.13
CA PRO A 188 12.35 5.97 -7.68
C PRO A 188 11.19 6.47 -6.81
N PRO A 189 11.43 6.93 -5.57
CA PRO A 189 10.35 7.29 -4.65
C PRO A 189 9.57 8.54 -5.07
N VAL A 190 10.20 9.48 -5.77
CA VAL A 190 9.52 10.69 -6.27
C VAL A 190 8.47 10.28 -7.29
N LEU A 191 8.89 9.51 -8.31
CA LEU A 191 7.99 8.97 -9.33
C LEU A 191 6.83 8.20 -8.71
N VAL A 192 7.10 7.27 -7.79
CA VAL A 192 6.03 6.47 -7.15
C VAL A 192 5.07 7.36 -6.36
N ALA A 193 5.58 8.29 -5.55
CA ALA A 193 4.74 9.18 -4.75
C ALA A 193 3.85 10.07 -5.65
N GLU A 194 4.42 10.61 -6.73
CA GLU A 194 3.71 11.44 -7.70
C GLU A 194 2.62 10.65 -8.42
N GLU A 195 2.90 9.44 -8.90
CA GLU A 195 1.92 8.58 -9.56
C GLU A 195 0.83 8.11 -8.60
N MET A 196 1.18 7.73 -7.36
CA MET A 196 0.20 7.36 -6.34
C MET A 196 -0.72 8.54 -5.99
N LYS A 197 -0.17 9.75 -5.89
CA LYS A 197 -0.94 10.98 -5.66
C LYS A 197 -1.84 11.29 -6.84
N ALA A 198 -1.28 11.37 -8.06
CA ALA A 198 -2.00 11.72 -9.27
C ALA A 198 -3.19 10.79 -9.50
N ILE A 199 -2.96 9.47 -9.46
CA ILE A 199 -4.02 8.48 -9.66
C ILE A 199 -5.07 8.59 -8.56
N LEU A 200 -4.69 8.82 -7.31
CA LEU A 200 -5.67 8.98 -6.22
C LEU A 200 -6.58 10.20 -6.43
N MET A 201 -6.11 11.23 -7.12
CA MET A 201 -6.88 12.43 -7.45
C MET A 201 -7.72 12.27 -8.73
N ASP A 202 -7.60 11.17 -9.48
CA ASP A 202 -8.46 10.89 -10.62
C ASP A 202 -9.94 10.81 -10.16
N ASP A 203 -10.86 11.30 -11.01
CA ASP A 203 -12.30 11.31 -10.73
C ASP A 203 -12.85 9.93 -10.37
N GLU A 204 -12.22 8.85 -10.87
CA GLU A 204 -12.56 7.47 -10.56
C GLU A 204 -12.58 7.18 -9.04
N PHE A 205 -11.65 7.76 -8.27
CA PHE A 205 -11.49 7.48 -6.84
C PHE A 205 -12.16 8.50 -5.92
N ARG A 206 -12.86 9.49 -6.49
CA ARG A 206 -13.62 10.47 -5.72
C ARG A 206 -14.76 9.82 -4.93
N GLY A 207 -14.81 10.12 -3.64
CA GLY A 207 -15.88 9.66 -2.74
C GLY A 207 -15.77 8.22 -2.24
N TRP A 208 -14.67 7.51 -2.54
CA TRP A 208 -14.48 6.12 -2.12
C TRP A 208 -13.78 5.94 -0.77
N PHE A 209 -12.90 6.88 -0.40
CA PHE A 209 -12.05 6.76 0.78
C PHE A 209 -12.30 7.89 1.77
N ARG A 210 -12.26 7.55 3.05
CA ARG A 210 -12.41 8.49 4.17
C ARG A 210 -11.05 8.96 4.68
N GLN A 211 -10.08 8.05 4.71
CA GLN A 211 -8.72 8.36 5.17
C GLN A 211 -7.70 7.49 4.44
N ILE A 212 -6.58 8.11 4.06
CA ILE A 212 -5.46 7.43 3.44
C ILE A 212 -4.20 7.84 4.17
N VAL A 213 -3.50 6.87 4.76
CA VAL A 213 -2.28 7.11 5.50
C VAL A 213 -1.15 6.30 4.90
N PHE A 214 -0.07 6.96 4.50
CA PHE A 214 1.15 6.30 4.06
C PHE A 214 2.02 6.01 5.28
N ALA A 215 2.08 4.74 5.67
CA ALA A 215 2.98 4.22 6.70
C ALA A 215 4.37 4.01 6.08
N ILE A 216 5.26 4.99 6.24
CA ILE A 216 6.61 4.93 5.66
C ILE A 216 7.61 4.86 6.80
N TYR A 217 7.86 3.62 7.20
CA TYR A 217 8.77 3.30 8.28
C TYR A 217 10.21 3.73 7.91
N SER A 218 10.74 4.70 8.65
CA SER A 218 11.97 5.41 8.31
C SER A 218 13.23 4.77 8.90
N SER A 219 13.31 3.44 8.95
CA SER A 219 14.54 2.77 9.40
C SER A 219 15.63 2.88 8.32
N GLY A 220 16.83 3.26 8.76
CA GLY A 220 17.98 3.46 7.86
C GLY A 220 17.82 4.64 6.90
N GLU A 221 18.78 4.77 5.98
CA GLU A 221 18.84 5.89 5.02
C GLU A 221 17.72 5.82 3.98
N VAL A 222 17.44 4.62 3.45
CA VAL A 222 16.40 4.42 2.43
C VAL A 222 15.02 4.76 2.97
N GLY A 223 14.69 4.30 4.18
CA GLY A 223 13.41 4.60 4.83
C GLY A 223 13.22 6.10 5.06
N ARG A 224 14.23 6.79 5.61
CA ARG A 224 14.21 8.25 5.80
C ARG A 224 14.01 9.00 4.50
N ARG A 225 14.79 8.66 3.45
CA ARG A 225 14.63 9.28 2.12
C ARG A 225 13.22 9.10 1.58
N ASN A 226 12.65 7.90 1.71
CA ASN A 226 11.30 7.63 1.23
C ASN A 226 10.26 8.43 2.04
N PHE A 227 10.40 8.51 3.36
CA PHE A 227 9.53 9.32 4.22
C PHE A 227 9.56 10.80 3.82
N ASP A 228 10.76 11.37 3.67
CA ASP A 228 10.94 12.78 3.30
C ASP A 228 10.35 13.09 1.92
N VAL A 229 10.59 12.21 0.94
CA VAL A 229 10.06 12.37 -0.43
C VAL A 229 8.54 12.32 -0.44
N PHE A 230 7.93 11.32 0.18
CA PHE A 230 6.46 11.23 0.23
C PHE A 230 5.87 12.40 1.01
N SER A 231 6.46 12.81 2.13
CA SER A 231 6.03 13.99 2.89
C SER A 231 6.03 15.23 1.98
N LYS A 232 7.13 15.48 1.27
CA LYS A 232 7.25 16.60 0.34
C LYS A 232 6.24 16.55 -0.82
N VAL A 233 6.05 15.39 -1.45
CA VAL A 233 5.11 15.25 -2.59
C VAL A 233 3.67 15.47 -2.12
N PHE A 234 3.29 14.99 -0.93
CA PHE A 234 1.93 15.15 -0.43
C PHE A 234 1.69 16.51 0.26
N GLU A 235 2.73 17.20 0.73
CA GLU A 235 2.68 18.61 1.16
C GLU A 235 2.61 19.59 -0.02
N VAL A 236 3.39 19.36 -1.09
CA VAL A 236 3.48 20.24 -2.26
C VAL A 236 2.44 19.82 -3.31
N GLY A 237 1.29 20.45 -3.28
CA GLY A 237 0.25 20.37 -4.32
C GLY A 237 -1.00 21.11 -3.87
N PRO A 238 -2.00 21.30 -4.72
CA PRO A 238 -3.24 21.90 -4.27
C PRO A 238 -3.78 21.02 -3.14
N SER A 239 -3.76 21.55 -1.92
CA SER A 239 -4.55 20.99 -0.83
C SER A 239 -5.94 20.77 -1.39
N LEU A 240 -6.54 19.59 -1.20
CA LEU A 240 -7.88 19.30 -1.72
C LEU A 240 -8.96 20.31 -1.29
N ASN A 241 -8.65 21.18 -0.34
CA ASN A 241 -9.43 22.35 0.05
C ASN A 241 -9.52 23.44 -1.04
N SER A 242 -8.68 23.44 -2.08
CA SER A 242 -8.65 24.50 -3.11
C SER A 242 -9.45 24.17 -4.38
N LEU A 243 -10.15 23.03 -4.44
CA LEU A 243 -10.98 22.63 -5.58
C LEU A 243 -12.49 22.79 -5.34
N ASN A 244 -12.89 23.39 -4.22
CA ASN A 244 -14.29 23.70 -3.90
C ASN A 244 -14.66 25.19 -4.10
N GLU A 245 -13.79 25.99 -4.75
CA GLU A 245 -14.09 27.36 -5.14
C GLU A 245 -13.91 27.54 -6.66
N SER A 246 -14.84 26.99 -7.43
CA SER A 246 -15.11 27.42 -8.82
C SER A 246 -16.48 26.97 -9.27
#